data_AF-A0A956N695-F1
#
_entry.id   AF-A0A956N695-F1
#
_cell.length_a   1.000
_cell.length_b   1.000
_cell.length_c   1.000
_cell.angle_alpha   90.00
_cell.angle_beta   90.00
_cell.angle_gamma   90.00
#
_symmetry.space_group_name_H-M   'P 1'
#
loop_
_entity.id
_entity.type
_entity.pdbx_description
1 polymer ?
#
loop_
_entity_poly.entity_id
_entity_poly.type
_entity_poly.pdbx_seq_one_letter_code
_entity_poly.pdbx_strand_id
1 'polypeptide(L)' 'NFYINDKPTGAVVGQQPFGGSRASGTNDKAGSAQNLQRWVTPRTIKETFVPPRHFAYPFLVSDPE' A
#
# COMPACT_ATOMS: atom_id res chain seq x y z
N ASN A 1 19.40 5.64 -4.79
CA ASN A 1 19.93 4.40 -5.41
C ASN A 1 21.39 4.24 -5.00
N PHE A 2 21.87 3.01 -4.79
CA PHE A 2 23.24 2.73 -4.39
C PHE A 2 23.81 1.66 -5.32
N TYR A 3 25.07 1.84 -5.74
CA TYR A 3 25.72 1.03 -6.77
C TYR A 3 27.07 0.56 -6.23
N ILE A 4 27.47 -0.67 -6.56
CA ILE A 4 28.74 -1.29 -6.15
C ILE A 4 29.53 -1.60 -7.41
N ASN A 5 30.74 -1.05 -7.53
CA ASN A 5 31.68 -1.24 -8.65
C ASN A 5 31.09 -0.92 -10.06
N ASP A 6 30.06 -0.08 -10.11
CA ASP A 6 29.43 0.37 -11.35
C ASP A 6 29.08 1.86 -11.25
N LYS A 7 28.90 2.51 -12.40
CA LYS A 7 28.54 3.93 -12.45
C LYS A 7 27.16 4.17 -11.82
N PRO A 8 26.94 5.30 -11.12
CA PRO A 8 25.69 5.56 -10.40
C PRO A 8 24.54 6.07 -11.30
N THR A 9 24.56 5.72 -12.58
CA THR A 9 23.64 6.21 -13.62
C THR A 9 23.14 5.06 -14.48
N GLY A 10 22.11 5.30 -15.30
CA GLY A 10 21.60 4.29 -16.24
C GLY A 10 20.62 3.28 -15.62
N ALA A 11 19.76 3.75 -14.73
CA ALA A 11 18.68 2.95 -14.18
C ALA A 11 17.78 2.40 -15.30
N VAL A 12 17.59 1.07 -15.34
CA VAL A 12 16.72 0.39 -16.31
C VAL A 12 15.35 0.15 -15.70
N VAL A 13 14.29 0.46 -16.46
CA VAL A 13 12.89 0.25 -16.05
C VAL A 13 12.66 -1.21 -15.67
N GLY A 14 12.00 -1.45 -14.54
CA GLY A 14 11.73 -2.80 -14.03
C GLY A 14 12.89 -3.50 -13.31
N GLN A 15 14.12 -2.98 -13.41
CA GLN A 15 15.28 -3.55 -12.70
C GLN A 15 15.70 -2.68 -11.51
N GLN A 16 15.81 -1.37 -11.73
CA GLN A 16 16.34 -0.42 -10.75
C GLN A 16 15.43 0.81 -10.70
N PRO A 17 14.27 0.75 -10.01
CA PRO A 17 13.35 1.88 -9.92
C PRO A 17 14.07 3.16 -9.53
N PHE A 18 13.92 4.20 -10.36
CA PHE A 18 14.68 5.42 -10.19
C PHE A 18 14.08 6.27 -9.07
N GLY A 19 14.91 6.73 -8.14
CA GLY A 19 14.43 7.63 -7.09
C GLY A 19 15.52 8.16 -6.17
N GLY A 20 15.21 9.29 -5.54
CA GLY A 20 16.04 9.99 -4.57
C GLY A 20 15.18 10.57 -3.46
N SER A 21 15.81 10.78 -2.30
CA SER A 21 15.21 11.36 -1.10
C SER A 21 15.92 12.67 -0.71
N ARG A 22 15.61 13.24 0.46
CA ARG A 22 16.14 14.54 0.93
C ARG A 22 15.79 15.65 -0.07
N ALA A 23 16.73 16.52 -0.42
CA ALA A 23 16.53 17.60 -1.39
C ALA A 23 16.25 17.10 -2.82
N SER A 24 16.43 15.79 -3.11
CA SER A 24 16.18 15.21 -4.43
C SER A 24 14.71 14.83 -4.67
N GLY A 25 13.83 14.99 -3.68
CA GLY A 25 12.38 14.80 -3.82
C GLY A 25 11.80 13.65 -2.98
N THR A 26 10.67 13.12 -3.44
CA THR A 26 9.73 12.28 -2.68
C THR A 26 10.01 10.78 -2.75
N ASN A 27 10.93 10.34 -3.60
CA ASN A 27 11.26 8.93 -3.80
C ASN A 27 10.06 8.05 -4.23
N ASP A 28 9.18 8.55 -5.08
CA ASP A 28 8.00 7.81 -5.60
C ASP A 28 8.35 6.64 -6.54
N LYS A 29 9.65 6.40 -6.78
CA LYS A 29 10.20 5.26 -7.53
C LYS A 29 9.61 5.11 -8.94
N ALA A 30 9.69 6.16 -9.76
CA ALA A 30 9.30 6.08 -11.17
C ALA A 30 9.97 4.88 -11.88
N GLY A 31 9.17 4.13 -12.65
CA GLY A 31 9.57 2.83 -13.20
C GLY A 31 9.19 1.62 -12.32
N SER A 32 8.55 1.81 -11.16
CA SER A 32 7.88 0.77 -10.38
C SER A 32 6.37 0.99 -10.29
N ALA A 33 5.64 -0.03 -9.82
CA ALA A 33 4.20 0.05 -9.54
C ALA A 33 3.85 1.07 -8.44
N GLN A 34 4.79 1.42 -7.55
CA GLN A 34 4.54 2.37 -6.46
C GLN A 34 4.26 3.78 -6.99
N ASN A 35 4.93 4.17 -8.08
CA ASN A 35 4.65 5.45 -8.73
C ASN A 35 3.21 5.52 -9.26
N LEU A 36 2.67 4.40 -9.77
CA LEU A 36 1.28 4.34 -10.25
C LEU A 36 0.28 4.52 -9.10
N GLN A 37 0.61 4.02 -7.90
CA GLN A 37 -0.23 4.19 -6.73
C GLN A 37 -0.41 5.65 -6.30
N ARG A 38 0.49 6.56 -6.70
CA ARG A 38 0.38 8.00 -6.41
C ARG A 38 -0.74 8.68 -7.20
N TRP A 39 -1.17 8.09 -8.32
CA TRP A 39 -2.16 8.65 -9.23
C TRP A 39 -3.54 8.02 -9.08
N VAL A 40 -3.72 7.14 -8.10
CA VAL A 40 -5.01 6.48 -7.81
C VAL A 40 -5.39 6.72 -6.36
N THR A 41 -6.69 6.82 -6.11
CA THR A 41 -7.24 6.82 -4.76
C THR A 41 -7.99 5.51 -4.56
N PRO A 42 -7.41 4.51 -3.87
CA PRO A 42 -8.02 3.20 -3.72
C PRO A 42 -9.31 3.30 -2.90
N ARG A 43 -10.33 2.52 -3.30
CA ARG A 43 -11.58 2.32 -2.54
C ARG A 43 -11.78 0.84 -2.29
N THR A 44 -12.09 0.47 -1.06
CA THR A 44 -12.56 -0.87 -0.71
C THR A 44 -14.08 -0.90 -0.68
N ILE A 45 -14.66 -2.01 -1.13
CA ILE A 45 -16.11 -2.24 -1.13
C ILE A 45 -16.34 -3.59 -0.45
N LYS A 46 -17.23 -3.63 0.54
CA LYS A 46 -17.63 -4.85 1.24
C LYS A 46 -19.13 -5.02 1.09
N GLU A 47 -19.54 -6.20 0.66
CA GLU A 47 -20.93 -6.65 0.70
C GLU A 47 -21.07 -7.75 1.75
N THR A 48 -22.10 -7.68 2.58
CA THR A 48 -22.41 -8.71 3.57
C THR A 48 -23.79 -9.28 3.22
N PHE A 49 -23.83 -10.50 2.67
CA PHE A 49 -25.09 -11.09 2.18
C PHE A 49 -26.11 -11.35 3.29
N VAL A 50 -25.64 -11.57 4.53
CA VAL A 50 -26.47 -11.76 5.71
C VAL A 50 -25.97 -10.85 6.84
N PRO A 51 -26.42 -9.58 6.91
CA PRO A 51 -25.96 -8.65 7.94
C PRO A 51 -26.54 -9.03 9.31
N PRO A 52 -25.81 -8.77 10.42
CA PRO A 52 -26.36 -8.90 11.76
C PRO A 52 -27.62 -8.04 11.91
N ARG A 53 -28.69 -8.64 12.44
CA ARG A 53 -29.95 -7.94 12.72
C ARG A 53 -30.03 -7.35 14.13
N HIS A 54 -29.05 -7.67 14.97
CA HIS A 54 -28.97 -7.22 16.36
C HIS A 54 -27.53 -6.82 16.68
N PHE A 55 -27.37 -5.81 17.54
CA PHE A 55 -26.06 -5.22 17.86
C PHE A 55 -25.33 -5.96 19.00
N ALA A 56 -26.06 -6.66 19.87
CA ALA A 56 -25.44 -7.29 21.04
C ALA A 56 -24.56 -8.46 20.63
N TYR A 57 -23.42 -8.56 21.31
CA TYR A 57 -22.47 -9.65 21.18
C TYR A 57 -22.77 -10.74 22.22
N PRO A 58 -22.34 -11.99 21.99
CA PRO A 58 -22.65 -13.11 22.89
C PRO A 58 -22.30 -12.91 24.37
N PHE A 59 -21.25 -12.14 24.69
CA PHE A 59 -20.82 -11.88 26.07
C PHE A 59 -21.70 -10.87 26.83
N LEU A 60 -22.66 -10.21 26.17
CA LEU A 60 -23.59 -9.28 26.80
C LEU A 60 -24.87 -9.95 27.29
N VAL A 61 -25.07 -11.23 26.96
CA VAL A 61 -26.23 -12.01 27.39
C VAL A 61 -25.90 -12.61 28.74
N SER A 62 -26.80 -12.48 29.72
CA SER A 62 -26.69 -13.20 30.99
C SER A 62 -26.74 -14.71 30.73
N ASP A 63 -25.94 -15.48 31.46
CA ASP A 63 -25.99 -16.95 31.37
C ASP A 63 -27.43 -17.44 31.62
N PRO A 64 -27.98 -18.33 30.79
CA PRO A 64 -29.24 -18.99 31.11
C PRO A 64 -29.00 -19.87 32.35
N GLU A 65 -29.79 -19.65 33.41
CA GLU A 65 -29.89 -20.61 34.53
C GLU A 65 -30.33 -21.99 34.05
#